data_AF-A0A9J7HKT4-F1
#
_entry.id   AF-A0A9J7HKT4-F1
#
_cell.length_a   1.000
_cell.length_b   1.000
_cell.length_c   1.000
_cell.angle_alpha   90.00
_cell.angle_beta   90.00
_cell.angle_gamma   90.00
#
_symmetry.space_group_name_H-M   'P 1'
#
loop_
_entity.id
_entity.type
_entity.pdbx_description
1 polymer ?
#
loop_
_entity_poly.entity_id
_entity_poly.type
_entity_poly.pdbx_seq_one_letter_code
_entity_poly.pdbx_strand_id
1 'polypeptide(L)'
;MGNKLSHNISTEGGSEETTPQRIQCSNIEDHLIKNPFEGYTGYLIEARGRNGPRGKVFRTDRMNKQNKHEAIVTIYSYSMPSNPGAADGTYVVLQFMQSQKFFAVHKNKPSKLILTKNGWDPEYAEDITTTADRRVFLAKRSPPFSSDLIFRAASGGVTGVITLAKDRRNKPAILADLGEGHAEEAQKFKIFKPILKPATDDVTGDYLEAVSSPYLPLGGADERSDGCQAQEEQRQG
;
A
#
# COMPACT_ATOMS: atom_id res chain seq x y z
N MET A 1 13.48 -60.58 16.11
CA MET A 1 13.15 -59.70 14.96
C MET A 1 11.90 -58.92 15.32
N GLY A 2 11.93 -57.59 15.24
CA GLY A 2 10.76 -56.77 15.52
C GLY A 2 11.12 -55.33 15.90
N ASN A 3 11.78 -54.60 15.00
CA ASN A 3 11.88 -53.14 15.11
C ASN A 3 10.52 -52.54 14.77
N LYS A 4 9.88 -51.86 15.73
CA LYS A 4 8.81 -50.89 15.45
C LYS A 4 9.44 -49.50 15.45
N LEU A 5 9.68 -48.97 14.25
CA LEU A 5 9.94 -47.56 14.02
C LEU A 5 8.61 -46.81 14.13
N SER A 6 8.44 -46.01 15.19
CA SER A 6 7.41 -44.99 15.25
C SER A 6 7.91 -43.74 14.51
N HIS A 7 7.41 -43.51 13.31
CA HIS A 7 7.57 -42.23 12.62
C HIS A 7 6.67 -41.20 13.30
N ASN A 8 7.25 -40.34 14.14
CA ASN A 8 6.65 -39.06 14.47
C ASN A 8 6.88 -38.13 13.29
N ILE A 9 5.86 -37.99 12.44
CA ILE A 9 5.77 -36.91 11.46
C ILE A 9 5.34 -35.68 12.25
N SER A 10 6.31 -34.84 12.61
CA SER A 10 6.05 -33.49 13.09
C SER A 10 5.34 -32.72 11.98
N THR A 11 4.06 -32.46 12.20
CA THR A 11 3.28 -31.59 11.33
C THR A 11 3.66 -30.16 11.69
N GLU A 12 4.62 -29.59 10.96
CA GLU A 12 4.94 -28.15 11.04
C GLU A 12 3.81 -27.35 10.41
N GLY A 13 2.78 -27.09 11.22
CA GLY A 13 1.78 -26.05 10.98
C GLY A 13 2.00 -24.95 12.02
N GLY A 14 3.16 -24.31 11.99
CA GLY A 14 3.47 -23.19 12.87
C GLY A 14 2.66 -21.97 12.45
N SER A 15 1.53 -21.74 13.11
CA SER A 15 0.94 -20.41 13.18
C SER A 15 1.94 -19.52 13.90
N GLU A 16 2.78 -18.80 13.16
CA GLU A 16 3.63 -17.75 13.73
C GLU A 16 2.70 -16.70 14.36
N GLU A 17 2.47 -16.80 15.66
CA GLU A 17 1.94 -15.72 16.47
C GLU A 17 2.95 -14.58 16.42
N THR A 18 2.79 -13.67 15.47
CA THR A 18 3.59 -12.46 15.39
C THR A 18 3.22 -11.56 16.57
N THR A 19 4.05 -11.54 17.60
CA THR A 19 3.92 -10.63 18.74
C THR A 19 3.84 -9.19 18.23
N PRO A 20 2.89 -8.37 18.72
CA PRO A 20 2.78 -6.97 18.32
C PRO A 20 4.09 -6.21 18.49
N GLN A 21 4.56 -5.60 17.40
CA GLN A 21 5.74 -4.74 17.35
C GLN A 21 5.38 -3.29 17.66
N ARG A 22 6.30 -2.57 18.32
CA ARG A 22 6.23 -1.12 18.51
C ARG A 22 6.61 -0.39 17.24
N ILE A 23 5.79 0.57 16.84
CA ILE A 23 5.95 1.38 15.63
C ILE A 23 5.75 2.86 15.95
N GLN A 24 6.23 3.73 15.07
CA GLN A 24 6.03 5.17 15.16
C GLN A 24 5.84 5.77 13.78
N CYS A 25 4.86 6.67 13.63
CA CYS A 25 4.60 7.33 12.35
C CYS A 25 5.84 8.14 11.92
N SER A 26 6.30 7.90 10.69
CA SER A 26 7.54 8.47 10.16
C SER A 26 7.34 9.30 8.89
N ASN A 27 6.31 9.01 8.10
CA ASN A 27 6.02 9.72 6.85
C ASN A 27 4.53 9.67 6.53
N ILE A 28 3.99 10.71 5.90
CA ILE A 28 2.58 10.81 5.51
C ILE A 28 2.54 11.36 4.08
N GLU A 29 2.02 10.57 3.15
CA GLU A 29 1.97 10.96 1.74
C GLU A 29 0.68 10.47 1.07
N ASP A 30 0.14 11.30 0.18
CA ASP A 30 -1.02 10.95 -0.63
C ASP A 30 -0.62 10.16 -1.87
N HIS A 31 -1.39 9.12 -2.17
CA HIS A 31 -1.14 8.17 -3.24
C HIS A 31 -2.43 7.72 -3.93
N LEU A 32 -2.29 7.24 -5.16
CA LEU A 32 -3.25 6.39 -5.84
C LEU A 32 -2.74 4.94 -5.76
N ILE A 33 -3.61 4.01 -5.41
CA ILE A 33 -3.28 2.58 -5.35
C ILE A 33 -3.96 1.87 -6.51
N LYS A 34 -3.20 1.22 -7.39
CA LYS A 34 -3.71 0.56 -8.60
C LYS A 34 -3.31 -0.90 -8.63
N ASN A 35 -4.23 -1.78 -8.96
CA ASN A 35 -3.86 -3.10 -9.45
C ASN A 35 -3.62 -3.02 -10.97
N PRO A 36 -2.43 -3.36 -11.50
CA PRO A 36 -2.14 -3.22 -12.93
C PRO A 36 -2.51 -4.45 -13.77
N PHE A 37 -2.84 -5.59 -13.16
CA PHE A 37 -2.91 -6.88 -13.85
C PHE A 37 -4.25 -7.11 -14.56
N GLU A 38 -4.23 -7.83 -15.68
CA GLU A 38 -5.42 -8.12 -16.48
C GLU A 38 -6.50 -8.85 -15.65
N GLY A 39 -7.76 -8.46 -15.87
CA GLY A 39 -8.89 -8.94 -15.08
C GLY A 39 -8.97 -8.40 -13.65
N TYR A 40 -7.93 -7.68 -13.20
CA TYR A 40 -7.87 -6.98 -11.92
C TYR A 40 -7.67 -5.47 -12.04
N THR A 41 -7.37 -4.98 -13.25
CA THR A 41 -6.95 -3.61 -13.52
C THR A 41 -7.89 -2.57 -12.93
N GLY A 42 -7.32 -1.64 -12.16
CA GLY A 42 -8.06 -0.48 -11.65
C GLY A 42 -7.46 0.13 -10.39
N TYR A 43 -7.86 1.36 -10.09
CA TYR A 43 -7.53 2.09 -8.87
C TYR A 43 -8.48 1.72 -7.74
N LEU A 44 -7.96 1.62 -6.52
CA LEU A 44 -8.78 1.50 -5.32
C LEU A 44 -9.57 2.79 -5.12
N ILE A 45 -10.87 2.65 -4.84
CA ILE A 45 -11.79 3.78 -4.69
C ILE A 45 -12.84 3.45 -3.64
N GLU A 46 -13.24 4.45 -2.84
CA GLU A 46 -14.47 4.35 -2.06
C GLU A 46 -15.66 4.64 -2.95
N ALA A 47 -16.53 3.66 -3.18
CA ALA A 47 -17.75 3.91 -3.94
C ALA A 47 -18.74 4.78 -3.13
N ARG A 48 -19.18 5.91 -3.71
CA ARG A 48 -20.45 6.57 -3.34
C ARG A 48 -21.58 6.01 -4.22
N GLY A 49 -22.76 5.72 -3.63
CA GLY A 49 -23.92 5.14 -4.34
C GLY A 49 -24.27 5.90 -5.62
N ARG A 50 -24.68 5.29 -6.75
CA ARG A 50 -25.71 4.26 -7.00
C ARG A 50 -25.25 2.79 -7.16
N ASN A 51 -23.95 2.49 -7.07
CA ASN A 51 -23.40 1.18 -7.51
C ASN A 51 -22.87 0.25 -6.40
N GLY A 52 -23.13 0.52 -5.11
CA GLY A 52 -22.72 -0.39 -4.03
C GLY A 52 -22.90 0.13 -2.61
N PRO A 53 -22.76 -0.76 -1.60
CA PRO A 53 -22.83 -0.38 -0.19
C PRO A 53 -21.65 0.53 0.21
N ARG A 54 -21.96 1.63 0.92
CA ARG A 54 -20.98 2.55 1.52
C ARG A 54 -20.06 1.81 2.50
N GLY A 55 -18.84 2.32 2.68
CA GLY A 55 -17.91 1.79 3.69
C GLY A 55 -17.15 0.54 3.23
N LYS A 56 -16.96 0.37 1.92
CA LYS A 56 -16.14 -0.69 1.33
C LYS A 56 -15.21 -0.13 0.27
N VAL A 57 -14.12 -0.84 0.04
CA VAL A 57 -13.13 -0.55 -1.01
C VAL A 57 -13.56 -1.26 -2.28
N PHE A 58 -13.57 -0.56 -3.41
CA PHE A 58 -13.82 -1.12 -4.74
C PHE A 58 -12.63 -0.81 -5.65
N ARG A 59 -12.70 -1.29 -6.90
CA ARG A 59 -11.80 -0.86 -7.95
C ARG A 59 -12.54 -0.13 -9.07
N THR A 60 -11.88 0.84 -9.68
CA THR A 60 -12.32 1.50 -10.91
C THR A 60 -11.16 1.66 -11.89
N ASP A 61 -11.37 1.32 -13.15
CA ASP A 61 -10.48 1.68 -14.26
C ASP A 61 -10.81 3.07 -14.84
N ARG A 62 -11.97 3.63 -14.48
CA ARG A 62 -12.46 4.93 -14.95
C ARG A 62 -12.30 5.96 -13.85
N MET A 63 -11.21 6.72 -13.90
CA MET A 63 -11.06 7.96 -13.15
C MET A 63 -11.50 9.13 -14.03
N ASN A 64 -12.39 9.96 -13.51
CA ASN A 64 -12.88 11.17 -14.16
C ASN A 64 -12.90 12.33 -13.16
N LYS A 65 -13.27 13.51 -13.66
CA LYS A 65 -13.33 14.75 -12.86
C LYS A 65 -14.18 14.59 -11.60
N GLN A 66 -15.23 13.78 -11.67
CA GLN A 66 -16.22 13.58 -10.62
C GLN A 66 -15.81 12.58 -9.54
N ASN A 67 -14.97 11.58 -9.83
CA ASN A 67 -14.66 10.50 -8.88
C ASN A 67 -13.16 10.37 -8.51
N LYS A 68 -12.26 11.07 -9.22
CA LYS A 68 -10.80 10.96 -8.99
C LYS A 68 -10.37 11.24 -7.55
N HIS A 69 -11.06 12.16 -6.87
CA HIS A 69 -10.77 12.54 -5.49
C HIS A 69 -11.18 11.44 -4.49
N GLU A 70 -12.08 10.52 -4.87
CA GLU A 70 -12.51 9.38 -4.05
C GLU A 70 -11.49 8.22 -4.08
N ALA A 71 -10.50 8.28 -4.98
CA ALA A 71 -9.45 7.28 -5.13
C ALA A 71 -8.14 7.67 -4.43
N ILE A 72 -8.02 8.89 -3.92
CA ILE A 72 -6.81 9.37 -3.23
C ILE A 72 -6.77 8.75 -1.84
N VAL A 73 -5.66 8.09 -1.55
CA VAL A 73 -5.38 7.43 -0.27
C VAL A 73 -4.18 8.12 0.38
N THR A 74 -4.40 8.69 1.56
CA THR A 74 -3.33 9.12 2.46
C THR A 74 -2.71 7.88 3.09
N ILE A 75 -1.40 7.69 2.89
CA ILE A 75 -0.62 6.58 3.43
C ILE A 75 0.25 7.11 4.56
N TYR A 76 -0.04 6.65 5.77
CA TYR A 76 0.80 6.87 6.95
C TYR A 76 1.79 5.73 7.02
N SER A 77 3.07 6.01 6.90
CA SER A 77 4.14 5.02 7.01
C SER A 77 4.76 5.07 8.39
N TYR A 78 5.11 3.91 8.94
CA TYR A 78 5.66 3.78 10.28
C TYR A 78 7.02 3.09 10.24
N SER A 79 7.94 3.58 11.07
CA SER A 79 9.22 2.94 11.36
C SER A 79 9.13 2.14 12.66
N MET A 80 10.07 1.22 12.87
CA MET A 80 10.26 0.54 14.15
C MET A 80 11.45 1.18 14.88
N PRO A 81 11.22 2.03 15.89
CA PRO A 81 12.29 2.81 16.52
C PRO A 81 13.41 1.94 17.13
N SER A 82 13.03 0.81 17.72
CA SER A 82 13.95 -0.08 18.42
C SER A 82 14.69 -1.06 17.51
N ASN A 83 14.23 -1.23 16.26
CA ASN A 83 14.87 -2.14 15.31
C ASN A 83 14.58 -1.72 13.86
N PRO A 84 15.20 -0.61 13.39
CA PRO A 84 14.99 -0.12 12.03
C PRO A 84 15.36 -1.19 11.00
N GLY A 85 14.46 -1.50 10.07
CA GLY A 85 14.71 -2.45 8.98
C GLY A 85 14.45 -3.93 9.32
N ALA A 86 13.99 -4.26 10.52
CA ALA A 86 13.70 -5.66 10.89
C ALA A 86 12.44 -6.25 10.23
N ALA A 87 11.59 -5.40 9.66
CA ALA A 87 10.41 -5.85 8.95
C ALA A 87 10.76 -6.00 7.48
N ASP A 88 10.30 -7.09 6.88
CA ASP A 88 10.38 -7.34 5.43
C ASP A 88 9.35 -6.48 4.66
N GLY A 89 9.29 -5.19 4.97
CA GLY A 89 8.29 -4.26 4.45
C GLY A 89 8.10 -3.03 5.34
N THR A 90 7.13 -2.20 4.97
CA THR A 90 6.80 -0.97 5.69
C THR A 90 5.42 -1.11 6.32
N TYR A 91 5.31 -0.85 7.63
CA TYR A 91 4.00 -0.76 8.26
C TYR A 91 3.30 0.52 7.81
N VAL A 92 2.03 0.39 7.43
CA VAL A 92 1.24 1.47 6.87
C VAL A 92 -0.18 1.48 7.44
N VAL A 93 -0.76 2.67 7.51
CA VAL A 93 -2.21 2.88 7.63
C VAL A 93 -2.69 3.57 6.37
N LEU A 94 -3.79 3.08 5.82
CA LEU A 94 -4.39 3.60 4.58
C LEU A 94 -5.69 4.33 4.93
N GLN A 95 -5.85 5.55 4.45
CA GLN A 95 -7.05 6.36 4.64
C GLN A 95 -7.49 6.99 3.33
N PHE A 96 -8.77 6.87 2.96
CA PHE A 96 -9.28 7.67 1.84
C PHE A 96 -9.32 9.15 2.23
N MET A 97 -8.59 10.00 1.51
CA MET A 97 -8.40 11.42 1.84
C MET A 97 -9.74 12.17 1.93
N GLN A 98 -10.63 11.98 0.94
CA GLN A 98 -11.91 12.71 0.87
C GLN A 98 -12.88 12.34 2.01
N SER A 99 -12.98 11.05 2.35
CA SER A 99 -13.96 10.57 3.33
C SER A 99 -13.40 10.42 4.73
N GLN A 100 -12.07 10.52 4.85
CA GLN A 100 -11.31 10.30 6.08
C GLN A 100 -11.51 8.89 6.67
N LYS A 101 -11.96 7.92 5.86
CA LYS A 101 -12.18 6.55 6.33
C LYS A 101 -10.91 5.72 6.20
N PHE A 102 -10.56 5.06 7.30
CA PHE A 102 -9.44 4.13 7.36
C PHE A 102 -9.82 2.76 6.82
N PHE A 103 -8.88 2.14 6.11
CA PHE A 103 -8.90 0.72 5.83
C PHE A 103 -8.62 -0.02 7.11
N ALA A 104 -9.38 -1.07 7.40
CA ALA A 104 -9.15 -1.87 8.59
C ALA A 104 -9.66 -3.29 8.48
N VAL A 105 -9.10 -4.16 9.32
CA VAL A 105 -9.61 -5.50 9.58
C VAL A 105 -10.85 -5.41 10.48
N HIS A 106 -11.91 -6.12 10.11
CA HIS A 106 -13.10 -6.20 10.95
C HIS A 106 -12.83 -7.04 12.21
N LYS A 107 -13.10 -6.48 13.40
CA LYS A 107 -12.80 -7.09 14.72
C LYS A 107 -13.23 -8.56 14.84
N ASN A 108 -14.43 -8.88 14.35
CA ASN A 108 -15.03 -10.22 14.49
C ASN A 108 -14.99 -11.05 13.19
N LYS A 109 -14.40 -10.53 12.10
CA LYS A 109 -14.42 -11.16 10.77
C LYS A 109 -13.10 -10.89 10.06
N PRO A 110 -12.03 -11.67 10.34
CA PRO A 110 -10.67 -11.36 9.90
C PRO A 110 -10.51 -11.33 8.37
N SER A 111 -11.35 -12.04 7.62
CA SER A 111 -11.38 -12.00 6.14
C SER A 111 -12.09 -10.75 5.55
N LYS A 112 -12.63 -9.86 6.39
CA LYS A 112 -13.41 -8.71 5.95
C LYS A 112 -12.62 -7.41 6.08
N LEU A 113 -12.31 -6.81 4.93
CA LEU A 113 -11.87 -5.42 4.83
C LEU A 113 -13.06 -4.47 5.03
N ILE A 114 -12.88 -3.44 5.87
CA ILE A 114 -13.87 -2.40 6.11
C ILE A 114 -13.27 -1.01 5.96
N LEU A 115 -14.14 -0.03 5.72
CA LEU A 115 -13.81 1.39 5.80
C LEU A 115 -14.57 2.05 6.94
N THR A 116 -13.88 2.66 7.89
CA THR A 116 -14.51 3.35 9.03
C THR A 116 -13.75 4.63 9.39
N LYS A 117 -14.50 5.72 9.64
CA LYS A 117 -13.93 7.02 10.02
C LYS A 117 -13.66 7.11 11.53
N ASN A 118 -14.64 6.72 12.35
CA ASN A 118 -14.66 6.98 13.79
C ASN A 118 -14.60 5.67 14.62
N GLY A 119 -14.42 5.80 15.93
CA GLY A 119 -14.44 4.66 16.86
C GLY A 119 -13.09 3.95 16.95
N TRP A 120 -12.01 4.71 16.77
CA TRP A 120 -10.64 4.25 16.89
C TRP A 120 -10.04 4.76 18.20
N ASP A 121 -9.16 3.94 18.76
CA ASP A 121 -8.33 4.27 19.91
C ASP A 121 -6.91 3.75 19.60
N PRO A 122 -5.94 4.64 19.30
CA PRO A 122 -6.06 6.11 19.28
C PRO A 122 -6.93 6.62 18.12
N GLU A 123 -7.48 7.83 18.22
CA GLU A 123 -8.32 8.41 17.16
C GLU A 123 -7.52 8.69 15.88
N TYR A 124 -6.37 9.35 16.03
CA TYR A 124 -5.48 9.71 14.93
C TYR A 124 -4.55 8.57 14.54
N ALA A 125 -4.15 8.53 13.27
CA ALA A 125 -3.26 7.48 12.78
C ALA A 125 -1.83 7.72 13.29
N GLU A 126 -1.38 8.96 13.34
CA GLU A 126 -0.06 9.38 13.77
C GLU A 126 0.28 8.88 15.19
N ASP A 127 -0.74 8.75 16.04
CA ASP A 127 -0.62 8.31 17.43
C ASP A 127 -0.59 6.78 17.60
N ILE A 128 -0.76 6.01 16.53
CA ILE A 128 -0.69 4.54 16.59
C ILE A 128 0.76 4.13 16.89
N THR A 129 0.93 3.39 17.98
CA THR A 129 2.25 2.96 18.45
C THR A 129 2.49 1.45 18.35
N THR A 130 1.49 0.68 17.90
CA THR A 130 1.57 -0.79 17.84
C THR A 130 0.92 -1.36 16.58
N THR A 131 1.53 -2.42 16.06
CA THR A 131 1.00 -3.22 14.94
C THR A 131 -0.26 -4.00 15.27
N ALA A 132 -0.67 -4.08 16.55
CA ALA A 132 -1.93 -4.68 16.96
C ALA A 132 -3.17 -3.88 16.50
N ASP A 133 -3.01 -2.61 16.12
CA ASP A 133 -4.11 -1.80 15.62
C ASP A 133 -4.64 -2.36 14.29
N ARG A 134 -5.96 -2.54 14.22
CA ARG A 134 -6.65 -3.15 13.07
C ARG A 134 -6.55 -2.34 11.78
N ARG A 135 -6.11 -1.08 11.86
CA ARG A 135 -5.83 -0.21 10.71
C ARG A 135 -4.44 -0.46 10.10
N VAL A 136 -3.56 -1.16 10.81
CA VAL A 136 -2.17 -1.36 10.39
C VAL A 136 -2.05 -2.55 9.44
N PHE A 137 -1.44 -2.28 8.30
CA PHE A 137 -1.05 -3.25 7.30
C PHE A 137 0.47 -3.22 7.14
N LEU A 138 1.07 -4.35 6.79
CA LEU A 138 2.45 -4.43 6.33
C LEU A 138 2.43 -4.40 4.78
N ALA A 139 2.96 -3.33 4.20
CA ALA A 139 3.20 -3.21 2.77
C ALA A 139 4.52 -3.92 2.42
N LYS A 140 4.42 -5.05 1.70
CA LYS A 140 5.57 -5.87 1.28
C LYS A 140 5.74 -5.84 -0.22
N ARG A 141 6.98 -5.84 -0.71
CA ARG A 141 7.27 -6.05 -2.14
C ARG A 141 7.03 -7.51 -2.51
N SER A 142 6.45 -7.77 -3.68
CA SER A 142 6.23 -9.13 -4.18
C SER A 142 6.34 -9.20 -5.71
N PRO A 143 7.36 -9.88 -6.27
CA PRO A 143 8.50 -10.51 -5.61
C PRO A 143 9.47 -9.49 -4.94
N PRO A 144 10.45 -9.95 -4.14
CA PRO A 144 11.54 -9.09 -3.67
C PRO A 144 12.14 -8.34 -4.87
N PHE A 145 12.40 -7.05 -4.71
CA PHE A 145 12.85 -6.12 -5.78
C PHE A 145 11.78 -5.66 -6.79
N SER A 146 10.53 -6.13 -6.71
CA SER A 146 9.44 -5.56 -7.52
C SER A 146 8.95 -4.21 -6.98
N SER A 147 8.36 -3.42 -7.88
CA SER A 147 7.52 -2.26 -7.53
C SER A 147 6.11 -2.64 -7.08
N ASP A 148 5.74 -3.92 -7.26
CA ASP A 148 4.45 -4.45 -6.84
C ASP A 148 4.43 -4.68 -5.33
N LEU A 149 3.38 -4.19 -4.69
CA LEU A 149 3.14 -4.25 -3.26
C LEU A 149 1.95 -5.13 -2.94
N ILE A 150 2.06 -5.86 -1.84
CA ILE A 150 0.96 -6.54 -1.17
C ILE A 150 0.74 -5.86 0.17
N PHE A 151 -0.52 -5.63 0.53
CA PHE A 151 -0.91 -5.07 1.81
C PHE A 151 -1.44 -6.19 2.71
N ARG A 152 -0.60 -6.72 3.58
CA ARG A 152 -0.92 -7.78 4.55
C ARG A 152 -1.44 -7.17 5.85
N ALA A 153 -2.49 -7.69 6.44
CA ALA A 153 -2.89 -7.29 7.79
C ALA A 153 -1.74 -7.54 8.78
N ALA A 154 -1.47 -6.60 9.68
CA ALA A 154 -0.45 -6.75 10.72
C ALA A 154 -1.06 -7.09 12.10
N SER A 155 -2.38 -6.92 12.26
CA SER A 155 -3.05 -7.01 13.55
C SER A 155 -3.42 -8.45 13.94
N GLY A 156 -3.07 -8.86 15.16
CA GLY A 156 -3.75 -9.93 15.91
C GLY A 156 -3.78 -11.30 15.26
N GLY A 157 -2.65 -11.74 14.66
CA GLY A 157 -2.54 -13.06 14.03
C GLY A 157 -3.31 -13.20 12.71
N VAL A 158 -3.90 -12.11 12.20
CA VAL A 158 -4.58 -12.11 10.90
C VAL A 158 -3.55 -11.96 9.80
N THR A 159 -3.52 -12.91 8.88
CA THR A 159 -2.53 -12.97 7.78
C THR A 159 -3.06 -12.51 6.43
N GLY A 160 -4.35 -12.16 6.35
CA GLY A 160 -5.01 -11.84 5.10
C GLY A 160 -4.45 -10.59 4.42
N VAL A 161 -4.42 -10.63 3.09
CA VAL A 161 -3.95 -9.54 2.22
C VAL A 161 -5.12 -8.92 1.44
N ILE A 162 -5.05 -7.62 1.16
CA ILE A 162 -6.08 -6.95 0.34
C ILE A 162 -6.17 -7.64 -1.02
N THR A 163 -7.36 -8.13 -1.37
CA THR A 163 -7.58 -8.97 -2.56
C THR A 163 -8.77 -8.48 -3.36
N LEU A 164 -8.62 -8.42 -4.69
CA LEU A 164 -9.68 -8.04 -5.64
C LEU A 164 -10.32 -9.25 -6.31
N ALA A 165 -11.61 -9.18 -6.63
CA ALA A 165 -12.29 -10.23 -7.39
C ALA A 165 -12.04 -10.10 -8.90
N LYS A 166 -11.67 -11.18 -9.59
CA LYS A 166 -11.43 -11.16 -11.05
C LYS A 166 -12.68 -10.70 -11.81
N ASP A 167 -12.50 -9.82 -12.80
CA ASP A 167 -13.53 -9.29 -13.72
C ASP A 167 -14.80 -8.69 -13.05
N ARG A 168 -14.78 -8.43 -11.75
CA ARG A 168 -15.96 -8.04 -10.96
C ARG A 168 -15.73 -6.71 -10.23
N ARG A 169 -15.95 -5.60 -10.94
CA ARG A 169 -15.76 -4.23 -10.42
C ARG A 169 -16.76 -3.84 -9.33
N ASN A 170 -17.93 -4.48 -9.34
CA ASN A 170 -18.99 -4.28 -8.34
C ASN A 170 -18.80 -5.12 -7.07
N LYS A 171 -17.73 -5.94 -6.99
CA LYS A 171 -17.38 -6.67 -5.79
C LYS A 171 -16.36 -5.86 -4.98
N PRO A 172 -16.59 -5.69 -3.67
CA PRO A 172 -15.64 -5.01 -2.83
C PRO A 172 -14.37 -5.85 -2.68
N ALA A 173 -13.24 -5.18 -2.42
CA ALA A 173 -12.03 -5.84 -1.97
C ALA A 173 -12.27 -6.54 -0.61
N ILE A 174 -11.56 -7.64 -0.40
CA ILE A 174 -11.63 -8.47 0.82
C ILE A 174 -10.23 -8.67 1.38
N LEU A 175 -10.13 -9.36 2.53
CA LEU A 175 -8.88 -9.94 3.01
C LEU A 175 -8.94 -11.44 2.75
N ALA A 176 -7.97 -11.97 2.01
CA ALA A 176 -7.81 -13.39 1.76
C ALA A 176 -6.36 -13.79 1.98
N ASP A 177 -6.11 -15.07 2.21
CA ASP A 177 -4.74 -15.55 2.38
C ASP A 177 -3.93 -15.38 1.10
N LEU A 178 -2.62 -15.22 1.27
CA LEU A 178 -1.71 -14.98 0.16
C LEU A 178 -1.72 -16.17 -0.79
N GLY A 179 -2.08 -15.94 -2.06
CA GLY A 179 -2.10 -16.96 -3.11
C GLY A 179 -3.18 -18.06 -2.99
N GLU A 180 -3.95 -18.13 -1.90
CA GLU A 180 -4.94 -19.19 -1.71
C GLU A 180 -6.29 -18.85 -2.37
N GLY A 181 -6.79 -19.73 -3.25
CA GLY A 181 -8.11 -19.60 -3.89
C GLY A 181 -8.27 -18.38 -4.83
N HIS A 182 -7.21 -17.60 -5.02
CA HIS A 182 -7.17 -16.38 -5.81
C HIS A 182 -5.87 -16.32 -6.63
N ALA A 183 -5.92 -15.70 -7.81
CA ALA A 183 -4.69 -15.44 -8.56
C ALA A 183 -3.84 -14.41 -7.80
N GLU A 184 -2.53 -14.62 -7.68
CA GLU A 184 -1.63 -13.71 -6.96
C GLU A 184 -1.72 -12.26 -7.47
N GLU A 185 -1.98 -12.09 -8.76
CA GLU A 185 -2.19 -10.81 -9.41
C GLU A 185 -3.31 -10.00 -8.76
N ALA A 186 -4.32 -10.65 -8.17
CA ALA A 186 -5.42 -10.01 -7.47
C ALA A 186 -4.99 -9.23 -6.21
N GLN A 187 -3.79 -9.54 -5.70
CA GLN A 187 -3.25 -9.08 -4.43
C GLN A 187 -2.08 -8.10 -4.60
N LYS A 188 -1.61 -7.91 -5.84
CA LYS A 188 -0.45 -7.07 -6.19
C LYS A 188 -0.91 -5.69 -6.68
N PHE A 189 -0.34 -4.65 -6.09
CA PHE A 189 -0.70 -3.25 -6.34
C PHE A 189 0.53 -2.38 -6.60
N LYS A 190 0.36 -1.29 -7.33
CA LYS A 190 1.33 -0.21 -7.48
C LYS A 190 0.79 1.05 -6.85
N ILE A 191 1.68 1.83 -6.24
CA ILE A 191 1.36 3.15 -5.71
C ILE A 191 1.91 4.23 -6.64
N PHE A 192 1.15 5.31 -6.79
CA PHE A 192 1.51 6.45 -7.65
C PHE A 192 1.25 7.74 -6.90
N LYS A 193 2.14 8.72 -7.03
CA LYS A 193 1.88 10.07 -6.50
C LYS A 193 0.78 10.74 -7.34
N PRO A 194 -0.25 11.31 -6.73
CA PRO A 194 -1.24 12.10 -7.46
C PRO A 194 -0.55 13.39 -7.93
N ILE A 195 -0.55 13.66 -9.24
CA ILE A 195 -0.08 14.96 -9.74
C ILE A 195 -1.30 15.88 -9.87
N LEU A 196 -1.32 16.91 -9.03
CA LEU A 196 -2.23 18.05 -9.16
C LEU A 196 -1.67 18.95 -10.27
N LYS A 197 -2.32 18.98 -11.44
CA LYS A 197 -1.99 19.95 -12.48
C LYS A 197 -2.88 21.20 -12.29
N PRO A 198 -2.32 22.41 -12.25
CA PRO A 198 -3.09 23.64 -12.35
C PRO A 198 -3.91 23.60 -13.64
N ALA A 199 -5.15 24.09 -13.59
CA ALA A 199 -5.94 24.30 -14.80
C ALA A 199 -5.24 25.36 -15.66
N THR A 200 -4.49 24.95 -16.68
CA THR A 200 -3.98 25.87 -17.69
C THR A 200 -5.17 26.35 -18.51
N ASP A 201 -5.47 27.63 -18.32
CA ASP A 201 -6.33 28.54 -19.06
C ASP A 201 -7.76 28.08 -19.39
N ASP A 202 -8.70 28.76 -18.72
CA ASP A 202 -10.07 29.05 -19.17
C ASP A 202 -11.20 28.01 -19.03
N VAL A 203 -11.03 26.93 -18.27
CA VAL A 203 -12.19 26.11 -17.84
C VAL A 203 -12.04 25.60 -16.41
N THR A 204 -12.73 26.26 -15.49
CA THR A 204 -13.19 25.78 -14.17
C THR A 204 -12.79 24.33 -13.81
N GLY A 205 -11.85 24.20 -12.86
CA GLY A 205 -11.62 23.00 -12.07
C GLY A 205 -10.20 22.43 -12.18
N ASP A 206 -9.50 22.36 -11.05
CA ASP A 206 -8.20 21.68 -10.94
C ASP A 206 -8.28 20.24 -11.46
N TYR A 207 -7.45 19.90 -12.45
CA TYR A 207 -7.38 18.56 -13.02
C TYR A 207 -6.25 17.75 -12.37
N LEU A 208 -6.55 16.51 -11.99
CA LEU A 208 -5.61 15.59 -11.34
C LEU A 208 -5.26 14.57 -12.40
N GLU A 209 -3.98 14.43 -12.70
CA GLU A 209 -3.46 13.39 -13.59
C GLU A 209 -2.62 12.42 -12.76
N ALA A 210 -2.87 11.12 -12.91
CA ALA A 210 -2.07 10.09 -12.28
C ALA A 210 -0.83 9.85 -13.14
N VAL A 211 0.35 10.26 -12.67
CA VAL A 211 1.61 9.98 -13.36
C VAL A 211 2.32 8.84 -12.63
N SER A 212 2.76 7.85 -13.40
CA SER A 212 3.62 6.79 -12.87
C SER A 212 4.97 7.37 -12.49
N SER A 213 5.27 7.47 -11.20
CA SER A 213 6.60 7.90 -10.75
C SER A 213 7.62 6.77 -10.97
N PRO A 214 8.73 6.98 -11.70
CA PRO A 214 9.89 6.13 -11.57
C PRO A 214 10.59 6.46 -10.25
N TYR A 215 10.74 5.47 -9.37
CA TYR A 215 11.65 5.57 -8.22
C TYR A 215 13.08 5.70 -8.76
N LEU A 216 13.69 6.88 -8.64
CA LEU A 216 15.14 7.03 -8.67
C LEU A 216 15.63 7.05 -7.21
N PRO A 217 16.51 6.13 -6.79
CA PRO A 217 17.09 6.21 -5.46
C PRO A 217 17.95 7.48 -5.36
N LEU A 218 17.70 8.28 -4.32
CA LEU A 218 18.56 9.38 -3.90
C LEU A 218 19.89 8.80 -3.39
N GLY A 219 20.96 9.06 -4.14
CA GLY A 219 22.35 8.98 -3.69
C GLY A 219 23.21 9.66 -4.75
N GLY A 220 24.11 10.58 -4.45
CA GLY A 220 24.51 11.27 -3.24
C GLY A 220 25.37 12.43 -3.74
N ALA A 221 25.38 13.55 -3.02
CA ALA A 221 26.32 14.62 -3.30
C ALA A 221 27.74 14.13 -2.98
N ASP A 222 28.67 14.30 -3.91
CA ASP A 222 30.09 14.51 -3.59
C ASP A 222 30.60 15.66 -4.46
N GLU A 223 30.74 16.82 -3.84
CA GLU A 223 31.63 17.87 -4.32
C GLU A 223 33.07 17.36 -4.22
N ARG A 224 33.78 17.31 -5.34
CA ARG A 224 35.21 17.62 -5.37
C ARG A 224 35.55 18.38 -6.65
N SER A 225 35.77 19.66 -6.44
CA SER A 225 36.67 20.54 -7.18
C SER A 225 37.95 19.83 -7.59
N ASP A 226 38.32 19.97 -8.87
CA ASP A 226 39.68 20.32 -9.29
C ASP A 226 39.60 21.03 -10.64
N GLY A 227 40.03 22.28 -10.66
CA GLY A 227 40.20 23.05 -11.88
C GLY A 227 41.45 22.61 -12.63
N CYS A 228 41.43 22.77 -13.96
CA CYS A 228 42.64 23.09 -14.71
C CYS A 228 42.25 23.81 -16.00
N GLN A 229 42.91 24.94 -16.21
CA GLN A 229 42.81 25.82 -17.36
C GLN A 229 43.28 25.10 -18.63
N ALA A 230 42.62 25.36 -19.76
CA ALA A 230 43.23 25.19 -21.07
C ALA A 230 43.22 26.55 -21.77
N GLN A 231 44.39 27.20 -21.73
CA GLN A 231 44.81 28.12 -22.77
C GLN A 231 45.00 27.31 -24.06
N GLU A 232 44.45 27.76 -25.17
CA GLU A 232 45.02 27.46 -26.47
C GLU A 232 45.07 28.76 -27.28
N GLU A 233 46.24 29.39 -27.20
CA GLU A 233 46.70 30.33 -28.22
C GLU A 233 46.87 29.56 -29.54
N GLN A 234 46.14 29.96 -30.57
CA GLN A 234 46.63 29.85 -31.95
C GLN A 234 46.84 31.26 -32.49
N ARG A 235 48.11 31.70 -32.47
CA ARG A 235 48.61 32.79 -33.31
C ARG A 235 49.39 32.17 -34.47
N GLN A 236 48.89 32.51 -35.66
CA GLN A 236 49.64 32.95 -36.84
C GLN A 236 50.63 31.98 -37.50
N GLY A 237 50.23 31.58 -38.71
CA GLY A 237 51.06 31.21 -39.85
C GLY A 237 50.22 31.36 -41.11
#